data_AF-A0A850DPU8-F1
#
_entry.id   AF-A0A850DPU8-F1
#
_cell.length_a   1.000
_cell.length_b   1.000
_cell.length_c   1.000
_cell.angle_alpha   90.00
_cell.angle_beta   90.00
_cell.angle_gamma   90.00
#
_symmetry.space_group_name_H-M   'P 1'
#
loop_
_entity.id
_entity.type
_entity.pdbx_description
1 polymer ?
#
loop_
_entity_poly.entity_id
_entity_poly.type
_entity_poly.pdbx_seq_one_letter_code
_entity_poly.pdbx_strand_id
1 'polypeptide(L)'
;PAAVPAPAAAPAPAAAPTGAAASASVPQPTQDGAASGYVTPLVRKLANEQGVDLSTISGSGVGGRIRKEDVLAAAEQAKSSAAPAGGAAAAPSGPFVAETSPLRGTREKMTRLRKVVAERAVQSMTSTAQLTSVVEVDVTKVAQFRDAHKAEFLEKTGSKLSFMPFFALAASEALKAHPKINSTVDGDEIVYPDTENVSIAVDTERGLLTPVIKDAASLNLAQFSQSIADLAERTRNNQLKPDELAGGTFTLTNTGSRGALFDTPVVFLPQSAILGTGIVTKRPAVVKVDGQEAIAIRSFVYLALSYDHRIIDGADASRYLVAVKNRLEEGNFAPNLGY
;
A
#
# COMPACT_ATOMS: atom_id res chain seq x y z
N PRO A 1 75.47 29.09 29.74
CA PRO A 1 75.74 30.13 28.71
C PRO A 1 74.60 31.16 28.70
N ALA A 2 74.81 32.36 28.17
CA ALA A 2 73.98 33.54 28.47
C ALA A 2 73.32 34.19 27.24
N ALA A 3 72.59 35.29 27.51
CA ALA A 3 72.13 36.36 26.60
C ALA A 3 70.64 36.42 26.22
N VAL A 4 69.98 37.43 26.77
CA VAL A 4 68.84 38.23 26.25
C VAL A 4 69.46 39.30 25.29
N PRO A 5 68.75 40.11 24.44
CA PRO A 5 67.37 40.63 24.58
C PRO A 5 66.54 40.79 23.27
N ALA A 6 65.41 41.52 23.38
CA ALA A 6 64.58 42.01 22.27
C ALA A 6 65.13 43.31 21.61
N PRO A 7 64.47 43.87 20.58
CA PRO A 7 63.66 45.08 20.82
C PRO A 7 62.38 45.19 19.94
N ALA A 8 61.66 46.32 20.05
CA ALA A 8 60.48 46.68 19.24
C ALA A 8 60.46 48.19 18.92
N ALA A 9 59.80 48.62 17.83
CA ALA A 9 59.47 50.02 17.52
C ALA A 9 58.38 50.15 16.42
N ALA A 10 57.69 51.30 16.38
CA ALA A 10 56.80 51.77 15.29
C ALA A 10 57.32 53.13 14.75
N PRO A 11 56.75 53.71 13.67
CA PRO A 11 55.66 54.71 13.85
C PRO A 11 54.64 54.83 12.66
N ALA A 12 53.75 55.83 12.71
CA ALA A 12 52.70 56.16 11.72
C ALA A 12 53.03 57.40 10.84
N PRO A 13 52.14 57.84 9.91
CA PRO A 13 51.28 59.02 10.18
C PRO A 13 49.86 59.03 9.51
N ALA A 14 49.18 60.20 9.52
CA ALA A 14 47.75 60.47 9.20
C ALA A 14 47.49 60.95 7.72
N ALA A 15 46.34 61.48 7.23
CA ALA A 15 45.14 62.12 7.83
C ALA A 15 43.87 62.13 6.90
N ALA A 16 42.79 62.86 7.29
CA ALA A 16 41.48 63.04 6.61
C ALA A 16 41.32 64.50 6.03
N PRO A 17 40.14 65.14 5.72
CA PRO A 17 38.68 64.88 5.90
C PRO A 17 37.95 64.55 4.54
N THR A 18 36.69 64.87 4.12
CA THR A 18 35.51 65.75 4.48
C THR A 18 34.28 65.28 3.63
N GLY A 19 32.97 65.56 3.83
CA GLY A 19 32.14 66.19 4.88
C GLY A 19 30.77 66.72 4.34
N ALA A 20 29.90 67.27 5.23
CA ALA A 20 28.70 68.14 5.01
C ALA A 20 27.28 67.59 4.66
N ALA A 21 26.32 67.91 5.57
CA ALA A 21 24.90 68.37 5.38
C ALA A 21 23.80 67.45 4.77
N ALA A 22 22.50 67.53 5.15
CA ALA A 22 21.80 68.13 6.32
C ALA A 22 20.29 67.73 6.38
N SER A 23 19.59 68.17 7.45
CA SER A 23 18.12 68.25 7.63
C SER A 23 17.37 67.03 8.22
N ALA A 24 16.22 67.30 8.84
CA ALA A 24 15.58 66.43 9.85
C ALA A 24 14.08 66.17 9.61
N SER A 25 13.54 65.16 10.31
CA SER A 25 12.10 64.93 10.49
C SER A 25 11.82 64.45 11.93
N VAL A 26 10.56 64.58 12.39
CA VAL A 26 10.19 64.51 13.81
C VAL A 26 9.71 63.10 14.21
N PRO A 27 10.15 62.53 15.36
CA PRO A 27 9.71 61.20 15.80
C PRO A 27 8.50 61.24 16.75
N GLN A 28 7.39 60.61 16.37
CA GLN A 28 6.32 60.15 17.29
C GLN A 28 5.35 59.19 16.57
N PRO A 29 4.74 58.20 17.27
CA PRO A 29 5.28 57.40 18.36
C PRO A 29 5.33 55.89 17.99
N THR A 30 6.27 55.15 18.57
CA THR A 30 6.25 53.68 18.52
C THR A 30 5.18 53.11 19.45
N GLN A 31 4.39 52.14 18.97
CA GLN A 31 3.58 51.27 19.84
C GLN A 31 4.19 49.87 19.89
N ASP A 32 5.21 49.70 20.73
CA ASP A 32 5.43 48.42 21.39
C ASP A 32 4.41 48.31 22.54
N GLY A 33 3.61 47.24 22.56
CA GLY A 33 2.41 47.17 23.41
C GLY A 33 1.85 45.75 23.54
N ALA A 34 2.69 44.82 23.99
CA ALA A 34 2.43 43.37 24.02
C ALA A 34 1.02 42.97 24.52
N ALA A 35 0.19 42.45 23.60
CA ALA A 35 -1.04 41.73 23.92
C ALA A 35 -0.73 40.25 24.22
N SER A 36 0.00 39.98 25.32
CA SER A 36 0.27 38.62 25.80
C SER A 36 -0.98 37.99 26.45
N GLY A 37 -1.99 37.70 25.61
CA GLY A 37 -3.27 37.14 26.01
C GLY A 37 -3.11 35.91 26.90
N TYR A 38 -3.81 35.90 28.05
CA TYR A 38 -3.66 34.83 29.05
C TYR A 38 -4.29 33.52 28.56
N VAL A 39 -3.51 32.71 27.85
CA VAL A 39 -3.92 31.39 27.35
C VAL A 39 -3.88 30.36 28.47
N THR A 40 -5.01 29.69 28.71
CA THR A 40 -5.10 28.62 29.73
C THR A 40 -4.30 27.37 29.33
N PRO A 41 -3.81 26.57 30.29
CA PRO A 41 -2.99 25.39 29.98
C PRO A 41 -3.66 24.37 29.04
N LEU A 42 -4.98 24.23 29.11
CA LEU A 42 -5.75 23.35 28.23
C LEU A 42 -5.72 23.80 26.76
N VAL A 43 -5.86 25.11 26.51
CA VAL A 43 -5.80 25.69 25.15
C VAL A 43 -4.38 25.60 24.60
N ARG A 44 -3.35 25.80 25.43
CA ARG A 44 -1.94 25.60 25.03
C ARG A 44 -1.62 24.14 24.69
N LYS A 45 -2.13 23.18 25.48
CA LYS A 45 -1.97 21.76 25.18
C LYS A 45 -2.64 21.40 23.84
N LEU A 46 -3.90 21.82 23.64
CA LEU A 46 -4.65 21.53 22.42
C LEU A 46 -4.02 22.15 21.16
N ALA A 47 -3.49 23.37 21.27
CA ALA A 47 -2.80 24.03 20.16
C ALA A 47 -1.54 23.26 19.72
N ASN A 48 -0.72 22.81 20.69
CA ASN A 48 0.42 21.94 20.42
C ASN A 48 -0.01 20.58 19.82
N GLU A 49 -1.11 19.99 20.30
CA GLU A 49 -1.66 18.72 19.78
C GLU A 49 -2.29 18.83 18.38
N GLN A 50 -2.64 20.03 17.92
CA GLN A 50 -3.15 20.30 16.56
C GLN A 50 -2.14 21.03 15.66
N GLY A 51 -0.93 21.34 16.15
CA GLY A 51 0.11 22.04 15.39
C GLY A 51 -0.19 23.51 15.07
N VAL A 52 -1.07 24.17 15.84
CA VAL A 52 -1.53 25.54 15.57
C VAL A 52 -0.74 26.55 16.42
N ASP A 53 -0.17 27.57 15.79
CA ASP A 53 0.46 28.68 16.53
C ASP A 53 -0.59 29.65 17.08
N LEU A 54 -0.68 29.71 18.40
CA LEU A 54 -1.54 30.63 19.16
C LEU A 54 -1.27 32.11 18.86
N SER A 55 -0.07 32.49 18.40
CA SER A 55 0.24 33.88 18.01
C SER A 55 -0.60 34.35 16.81
N THR A 56 -1.08 33.42 15.99
CA THR A 56 -1.86 33.69 14.77
C THR A 56 -3.37 33.74 14.99
N ILE A 57 -3.86 33.39 16.18
CA ILE A 57 -5.29 33.28 16.48
C ILE A 57 -5.79 34.52 17.23
N SER A 58 -6.75 35.24 16.64
CA SER A 58 -7.52 36.25 17.37
C SER A 58 -8.60 35.57 18.22
N GLY A 59 -8.51 35.69 19.54
CA GLY A 59 -9.36 34.95 20.48
C GLY A 59 -10.77 35.51 20.64
N SER A 60 -11.81 34.68 20.48
CA SER A 60 -13.22 35.09 20.53
C SER A 60 -13.76 35.36 21.94
N GLY A 61 -13.03 34.94 22.98
CA GLY A 61 -13.46 35.10 24.36
C GLY A 61 -13.36 36.53 24.89
N VAL A 62 -14.35 36.95 25.69
CA VAL A 62 -14.40 38.24 26.42
C VAL A 62 -13.01 38.65 26.93
N GLY A 63 -12.47 39.76 26.40
CA GLY A 63 -11.11 40.23 26.66
C GLY A 63 -10.04 39.70 25.70
N GLY A 64 -10.39 39.30 24.47
CA GLY A 64 -9.45 38.79 23.45
C GLY A 64 -8.85 37.42 23.78
N ARG A 65 -9.53 36.62 24.62
CA ARG A 65 -9.01 35.34 25.12
C ARG A 65 -9.27 34.22 24.14
N ILE A 66 -8.20 33.57 23.67
CA ILE A 66 -8.26 32.37 22.81
C ILE A 66 -8.94 31.24 23.58
N ARG A 67 -9.97 30.65 22.97
CA ARG A 67 -10.75 29.52 23.49
C ARG A 67 -10.39 28.20 22.80
N LYS A 68 -11.00 27.11 23.25
CA LYS A 68 -10.92 25.78 22.62
C LYS A 68 -11.46 25.83 21.19
N GLU A 69 -12.56 26.55 21.00
CA GLU A 69 -13.29 26.65 19.74
C GLU A 69 -12.43 27.36 18.68
N ASP A 70 -11.70 28.41 19.07
CA ASP A 70 -10.81 29.17 18.18
C ASP A 70 -9.64 28.32 17.66
N VAL A 71 -9.04 27.49 18.53
CA VAL A 71 -7.95 26.56 18.15
C VAL A 71 -8.46 25.46 17.21
N LEU A 72 -9.67 24.93 17.45
CA LEU A 72 -10.27 23.94 16.57
C LEU A 72 -10.66 24.53 15.22
N ALA A 73 -11.21 25.75 15.19
CA ALA A 73 -11.51 26.47 13.95
C ALA A 73 -10.23 26.72 13.12
N ALA A 74 -9.16 27.18 13.75
CA ALA A 74 -7.86 27.36 13.10
C ALA A 74 -7.27 26.03 12.58
N ALA A 75 -7.39 24.94 13.34
CA ALA A 75 -6.95 23.61 12.91
C ALA A 75 -7.73 23.07 11.71
N GLU A 76 -9.06 23.22 11.69
CA GLU A 76 -9.89 22.83 10.54
C GLU A 76 -9.69 23.76 9.33
N GLN A 77 -9.41 25.05 9.54
CA GLN A 77 -9.09 25.98 8.47
C GLN A 77 -7.72 25.68 7.84
N ALA A 78 -6.74 25.24 8.63
CA ALA A 78 -5.45 24.74 8.14
C ALA A 78 -5.55 23.40 7.39
N LYS A 79 -6.51 22.54 7.76
CA LYS A 79 -6.86 21.33 6.97
C LYS A 79 -7.61 21.69 5.69
N SER A 80 -8.44 22.74 5.72
CA SER A 80 -9.24 23.19 4.57
C SER A 80 -8.43 23.96 3.53
N SER A 81 -7.36 24.66 3.93
CA SER A 81 -6.39 25.24 2.99
C SER A 81 -5.49 24.18 2.34
N ALA A 82 -5.41 22.97 2.90
CA ALA A 82 -4.78 21.80 2.30
C ALA A 82 -5.68 21.04 1.30
N ALA A 83 -6.61 21.75 0.65
CA ALA A 83 -7.29 21.23 -0.53
C ALA A 83 -6.28 20.99 -1.67
N PRO A 84 -6.26 19.80 -2.34
CA PRO A 84 -5.24 19.46 -3.32
C PRO A 84 -5.46 20.22 -4.65
N ALA A 85 -4.92 21.44 -4.74
CA ALA A 85 -4.76 22.13 -6.00
C ALA A 85 -3.90 21.28 -6.96
N GLY A 86 -4.46 20.92 -8.11
CA GLY A 86 -3.80 20.06 -9.08
C GLY A 86 -2.57 20.73 -9.68
N GLY A 87 -1.38 20.26 -9.32
CA GLY A 87 -0.12 20.86 -9.75
C GLY A 87 0.97 20.64 -8.72
N ALA A 88 1.48 19.41 -8.62
CA ALA A 88 2.68 19.12 -7.83
C ALA A 88 3.89 19.79 -8.51
N ALA A 89 4.12 21.07 -8.20
CA ALA A 89 5.37 21.74 -8.51
C ALA A 89 6.50 20.93 -7.88
N ALA A 90 7.38 20.38 -8.72
CA ALA A 90 8.44 19.51 -8.25
C ALA A 90 9.37 20.30 -7.33
N ALA A 91 9.33 20.01 -6.03
CA ALA A 91 10.35 20.47 -5.10
C ALA A 91 11.71 20.02 -5.65
N PRO A 92 12.74 20.88 -5.65
CA PRO A 92 14.02 20.57 -6.26
C PRO A 92 14.60 19.31 -5.62
N SER A 93 14.73 18.24 -6.42
CA SER A 93 15.19 16.95 -5.94
C SER A 93 16.66 17.06 -5.52
N GLY A 94 16.88 17.16 -4.21
CA GLY A 94 18.21 16.94 -3.62
C GLY A 94 18.74 15.55 -4.00
N PRO A 95 20.07 15.35 -3.92
CA PRO A 95 20.66 14.06 -4.25
C PRO A 95 20.03 12.94 -3.42
N PHE A 96 19.63 11.86 -4.07
CA PHE A 96 19.09 10.68 -3.38
C PHE A 96 20.20 10.03 -2.54
N VAL A 97 20.10 10.19 -1.22
CA VAL A 97 20.98 9.53 -0.25
C VAL A 97 20.21 8.37 0.37
N ALA A 98 20.56 7.15 -0.03
CA ALA A 98 20.05 5.95 0.63
C ALA A 98 20.74 5.74 1.98
N GLU A 99 19.96 5.49 3.03
CA GLU A 99 20.50 5.09 4.33
C GLU A 99 21.23 3.75 4.23
N THR A 100 22.42 3.64 4.80
CA THR A 100 23.18 2.39 4.79
C THR A 100 22.63 1.43 5.84
N SER A 101 21.98 0.35 5.39
CA SER A 101 21.42 -0.68 6.27
C SER A 101 22.48 -1.26 7.22
N PRO A 102 22.18 -1.39 8.54
CA PRO A 102 23.12 -1.95 9.52
C PRO A 102 23.39 -3.45 9.31
N LEU A 103 22.62 -4.14 8.45
CA LEU A 103 22.86 -5.54 8.09
C LEU A 103 24.08 -5.71 7.17
N ARG A 104 24.58 -4.65 6.53
CA ARG A 104 25.64 -4.72 5.51
C ARG A 104 26.94 -5.27 6.10
N GLY A 105 27.34 -6.46 5.64
CA GLY A 105 28.56 -7.15 6.08
C GLY A 105 28.39 -8.02 7.33
N THR A 106 27.19 -8.09 7.91
CA THR A 106 26.87 -8.95 9.05
C THR A 106 26.57 -10.40 8.64
N ARG A 107 26.39 -11.29 9.62
CA ARG A 107 25.87 -12.65 9.43
C ARG A 107 24.83 -12.97 10.51
N GLU A 108 23.63 -13.33 10.09
CA GLU A 108 22.55 -13.80 10.96
C GLU A 108 22.27 -15.30 10.80
N LYS A 109 21.65 -15.92 11.81
CA LYS A 109 21.15 -17.30 11.73
C LYS A 109 19.69 -17.27 11.27
N MET A 110 19.38 -17.93 10.16
CA MET A 110 17.99 -18.11 9.69
C MET A 110 17.09 -18.63 10.83
N THR A 111 15.93 -17.98 11.01
CA THR A 111 14.89 -18.44 11.93
C THR A 111 14.36 -19.82 11.52
N ARG A 112 13.76 -20.56 12.46
CA ARG A 112 13.17 -21.88 12.16
C ARG A 112 12.14 -21.82 11.02
N LEU A 113 11.30 -20.77 11.00
CA LEU A 113 10.34 -20.55 9.92
C LEU A 113 11.05 -20.31 8.58
N ARG A 114 12.09 -19.47 8.54
CA ARG A 114 12.83 -19.17 7.31
C ARG A 114 13.51 -20.39 6.72
N LYS A 115 14.05 -21.29 7.56
CA LYS A 115 14.62 -22.58 7.13
C LYS A 115 13.57 -23.47 6.47
N VAL A 116 12.45 -23.73 7.16
CA VAL A 116 11.37 -24.58 6.63
C VAL A 116 10.82 -24.04 5.30
N VAL A 117 10.63 -22.72 5.19
CA VAL A 117 10.18 -22.10 3.92
C VAL A 117 11.21 -22.29 2.80
N ALA A 118 12.51 -22.13 3.08
CA ALA A 118 13.58 -22.35 2.10
C ALA A 118 13.68 -23.83 1.66
N GLU A 119 13.61 -24.76 2.61
CA GLU A 119 13.61 -26.21 2.38
C GLU A 119 12.41 -26.62 1.50
N ARG A 120 11.20 -26.11 1.79
CA ARG A 120 9.99 -26.38 1.00
C ARG A 120 10.02 -25.72 -0.38
N ALA A 121 10.56 -24.52 -0.51
CA ALA A 121 10.69 -23.84 -1.81
C ALA A 121 11.64 -24.61 -2.73
N VAL A 122 12.81 -25.02 -2.23
CA VAL A 122 13.76 -25.85 -2.99
C VAL A 122 13.15 -27.21 -3.32
N GLN A 123 12.49 -27.88 -2.36
CA GLN A 123 11.78 -29.15 -2.61
C GLN A 123 10.77 -29.01 -3.77
N SER A 124 9.96 -27.95 -3.77
CA SER A 124 8.98 -27.73 -4.83
C SER A 124 9.65 -27.50 -6.18
N MET A 125 10.62 -26.59 -6.25
CA MET A 125 11.34 -26.24 -7.48
C MET A 125 12.14 -27.40 -8.10
N THR A 126 12.53 -28.42 -7.32
CA THR A 126 13.21 -29.62 -7.83
C THR A 126 12.28 -30.81 -8.09
N SER A 127 11.05 -30.79 -7.58
CA SER A 127 10.07 -31.88 -7.73
C SER A 127 8.96 -31.60 -8.74
N THR A 128 8.83 -30.35 -9.22
CA THR A 128 7.76 -29.88 -10.12
C THR A 128 8.34 -29.22 -11.36
N ALA A 129 7.61 -29.28 -12.49
CA ALA A 129 7.99 -28.64 -13.74
C ALA A 129 7.32 -27.26 -13.83
N GLN A 130 7.74 -26.29 -13.01
CA GLN A 130 7.03 -25.02 -12.90
C GLN A 130 7.13 -24.18 -14.18
N LEU A 131 5.97 -23.78 -14.73
CA LEU A 131 5.83 -22.75 -15.76
C LEU A 131 4.89 -21.67 -15.26
N THR A 132 5.12 -20.41 -15.68
CA THR A 132 4.20 -19.29 -15.44
C THR A 132 3.57 -18.83 -16.76
N SER A 133 2.25 -18.68 -16.78
CA SER A 133 1.51 -18.00 -17.86
C SER A 133 0.91 -16.70 -17.33
N VAL A 134 1.00 -15.63 -18.11
CA VAL A 134 0.57 -14.28 -17.71
C VAL A 134 -0.46 -13.74 -18.70
N VAL A 135 -1.56 -13.18 -18.21
CA VAL A 135 -2.55 -12.46 -19.01
C VAL A 135 -2.77 -11.04 -18.47
N GLU A 136 -3.16 -10.14 -19.35
CA GLU A 136 -3.56 -8.77 -19.03
C GLU A 136 -5.09 -8.66 -18.99
N VAL A 137 -5.64 -7.99 -17.98
CA VAL A 137 -7.09 -7.93 -17.70
C VAL A 137 -7.54 -6.49 -17.47
N ASP A 138 -8.55 -6.05 -18.22
CA ASP A 138 -9.20 -4.73 -18.11
C ASP A 138 -10.26 -4.71 -17.00
N VAL A 139 -9.78 -4.46 -15.79
CA VAL A 139 -10.60 -4.34 -14.58
C VAL A 139 -11.27 -2.96 -14.43
N THR A 140 -11.44 -2.18 -15.53
CA THR A 140 -12.11 -0.86 -15.47
C THR A 140 -13.52 -0.95 -14.91
N LYS A 141 -14.32 -1.94 -15.33
CA LYS A 141 -15.68 -2.13 -14.80
C LYS A 141 -15.66 -2.47 -13.32
N VAL A 142 -14.75 -3.34 -12.87
CA VAL A 142 -14.56 -3.68 -11.45
C VAL A 142 -14.16 -2.43 -10.65
N ALA A 143 -13.27 -1.59 -11.19
CA ALA A 143 -12.87 -0.34 -10.54
C ALA A 143 -14.06 0.64 -10.41
N GLN A 144 -14.87 0.79 -11.47
CA GLN A 144 -16.08 1.62 -11.47
C GLN A 144 -17.14 1.09 -10.50
N PHE A 145 -17.44 -0.22 -10.55
CA PHE A 145 -18.39 -0.89 -9.65
C PHE A 145 -17.96 -0.74 -8.19
N ARG A 146 -16.69 -1.02 -7.88
CA ARG A 146 -16.10 -0.81 -6.56
C ARG A 146 -16.22 0.65 -6.13
N ASP A 147 -15.88 1.60 -6.99
CA ASP A 147 -15.89 3.01 -6.65
C ASP A 147 -17.30 3.58 -6.42
N ALA A 148 -18.34 2.98 -7.01
CA ALA A 148 -19.73 3.26 -6.69
C ALA A 148 -20.19 2.64 -5.35
N HIS A 149 -19.94 1.35 -5.13
CA HIS A 149 -20.54 0.61 -4.00
C HIS A 149 -19.72 0.61 -2.71
N LYS A 150 -18.43 0.98 -2.73
CA LYS A 150 -17.52 0.89 -1.55
C LYS A 150 -17.98 1.61 -0.28
N ALA A 151 -18.84 2.62 -0.40
CA ALA A 151 -19.38 3.35 0.76
C ALA A 151 -20.49 2.53 1.44
N GLU A 152 -21.53 2.18 0.68
CA GLU A 152 -22.63 1.31 1.12
C GLU A 152 -22.12 -0.06 1.62
N PHE A 153 -21.15 -0.64 0.91
CA PHE A 153 -20.53 -1.92 1.30
C PHE A 153 -19.82 -1.81 2.66
N LEU A 154 -19.13 -0.70 2.93
CA LEU A 154 -18.49 -0.46 4.22
C LEU A 154 -19.52 -0.26 5.34
N GLU A 155 -20.59 0.47 5.07
CA GLU A 155 -21.71 0.68 6.00
C GLU A 155 -22.41 -0.64 6.36
N LYS A 156 -22.71 -1.49 5.37
CA LYS A 156 -23.44 -2.75 5.57
C LYS A 156 -22.59 -3.92 6.09
N THR A 157 -21.31 -4.00 5.74
CA THR A 157 -20.44 -5.17 6.05
C THR A 157 -19.36 -4.91 7.09
N GLY A 158 -19.15 -3.65 7.49
CA GLY A 158 -18.00 -3.20 8.27
C GLY A 158 -16.64 -3.29 7.54
N SER A 159 -16.62 -3.79 6.30
CA SER A 159 -15.40 -4.15 5.56
C SER A 159 -15.16 -3.24 4.36
N LYS A 160 -13.90 -3.03 3.99
CA LYS A 160 -13.54 -2.19 2.83
C LYS A 160 -13.55 -3.00 1.53
N LEU A 161 -14.43 -2.63 0.59
CA LEU A 161 -14.48 -3.20 -0.76
C LEU A 161 -13.21 -2.87 -1.55
N SER A 162 -12.17 -3.69 -1.38
CA SER A 162 -10.91 -3.62 -2.13
C SER A 162 -11.01 -4.42 -3.45
N PHE A 163 -9.93 -4.49 -4.24
CA PHE A 163 -9.89 -5.39 -5.40
C PHE A 163 -9.77 -6.88 -5.02
N MET A 164 -9.27 -7.21 -3.82
CA MET A 164 -8.90 -8.58 -3.48
C MET A 164 -10.09 -9.56 -3.45
N PRO A 165 -11.27 -9.21 -2.91
CA PRO A 165 -12.46 -10.07 -2.98
C PRO A 165 -12.90 -10.39 -4.42
N PHE A 166 -12.79 -9.46 -5.37
CA PHE A 166 -13.14 -9.71 -6.77
C PHE A 166 -12.20 -10.72 -7.43
N PHE A 167 -10.90 -10.60 -7.17
CA PHE A 167 -9.90 -11.56 -7.66
C PHE A 167 -10.08 -12.95 -7.01
N ALA A 168 -10.36 -12.99 -5.71
CA ALA A 168 -10.59 -14.24 -4.98
C ALA A 168 -11.87 -14.96 -5.45
N LEU A 169 -12.96 -14.22 -5.63
CA LEU A 169 -14.23 -14.73 -6.15
C LEU A 169 -14.08 -15.26 -7.58
N ALA A 170 -13.55 -14.45 -8.50
CA ALA A 170 -13.37 -14.83 -9.90
C ALA A 170 -12.40 -16.03 -10.07
N ALA A 171 -11.34 -16.10 -9.26
CA ALA A 171 -10.43 -17.25 -9.23
C ALA A 171 -11.15 -18.51 -8.74
N SER A 172 -11.90 -18.42 -7.64
CA SER A 172 -12.58 -19.57 -7.00
C SER A 172 -13.73 -20.10 -7.87
N GLU A 173 -14.56 -19.21 -8.43
CA GLU A 173 -15.62 -19.58 -9.40
C GLU A 173 -15.03 -20.30 -10.62
N ALA A 174 -13.85 -19.89 -11.12
CA ALA A 174 -13.20 -20.52 -12.26
C ALA A 174 -12.57 -21.89 -11.94
N LEU A 175 -12.07 -22.11 -10.71
CA LEU A 175 -11.51 -23.42 -10.31
C LEU A 175 -12.53 -24.55 -10.43
N LYS A 176 -13.81 -24.29 -10.12
CA LYS A 176 -14.92 -25.26 -10.26
C LYS A 176 -15.06 -25.82 -11.68
N ALA A 177 -14.76 -24.99 -12.68
CA ALA A 177 -14.79 -25.37 -14.11
C ALA A 177 -13.44 -25.92 -14.63
N HIS A 178 -12.38 -25.80 -13.83
CA HIS A 178 -11.01 -26.14 -14.21
C HIS A 178 -10.30 -26.96 -13.10
N PRO A 179 -10.84 -28.13 -12.70
CA PRO A 179 -10.40 -28.86 -11.51
C PRO A 179 -8.93 -29.31 -11.55
N LYS A 180 -8.32 -29.47 -12.74
CA LYS A 180 -6.86 -29.66 -12.89
C LYS A 180 -6.04 -28.56 -12.18
N ILE A 181 -6.51 -27.32 -12.18
CA ILE A 181 -5.81 -26.18 -11.55
C ILE A 181 -5.92 -26.25 -10.01
N ASN A 182 -6.97 -26.90 -9.48
CA ASN A 182 -7.20 -27.13 -8.06
C ASN A 182 -6.64 -28.47 -7.55
N SER A 183 -5.99 -29.25 -8.42
CA SER A 183 -5.56 -30.63 -8.14
C SER A 183 -4.21 -30.72 -7.40
N THR A 184 -3.88 -31.92 -6.93
CA THR A 184 -2.58 -32.29 -6.38
C THR A 184 -2.10 -33.62 -6.98
N VAL A 185 -0.79 -33.90 -6.92
CA VAL A 185 -0.20 -35.19 -7.35
C VAL A 185 0.12 -36.03 -6.12
N ASP A 186 -0.33 -37.28 -6.08
CA ASP A 186 0.10 -38.29 -5.08
C ASP A 186 0.49 -39.58 -5.80
N GLY A 187 1.73 -40.04 -5.60
CA GLY A 187 2.31 -41.14 -6.39
C GLY A 187 2.24 -40.89 -7.90
N ASP A 188 1.52 -41.77 -8.60
CA ASP A 188 1.15 -41.71 -10.02
C ASP A 188 -0.31 -41.26 -10.28
N GLU A 189 -1.06 -40.91 -9.22
CA GLU A 189 -2.44 -40.41 -9.31
C GLU A 189 -2.52 -38.87 -9.29
N ILE A 190 -3.56 -38.34 -9.95
CA ILE A 190 -3.96 -36.93 -9.86
C ILE A 190 -5.21 -36.86 -8.97
N VAL A 191 -5.06 -36.23 -7.81
CA VAL A 191 -6.13 -36.09 -6.82
C VAL A 191 -6.86 -34.76 -7.05
N TYR A 192 -8.17 -34.84 -7.21
CA TYR A 192 -9.07 -33.68 -7.38
C TYR A 192 -9.86 -33.45 -6.08
N PRO A 193 -9.65 -32.35 -5.36
CA PRO A 193 -10.40 -32.05 -4.14
C PRO A 193 -11.87 -31.69 -4.40
N ASP A 194 -12.76 -32.09 -3.49
CA ASP A 194 -14.21 -31.78 -3.55
C ASP A 194 -14.54 -30.28 -3.40
N THR A 195 -13.57 -29.45 -2.98
CA THR A 195 -13.76 -28.03 -2.64
C THR A 195 -12.54 -27.18 -2.99
N GLU A 196 -12.79 -25.91 -3.34
CA GLU A 196 -11.77 -24.88 -3.55
C GLU A 196 -11.32 -24.27 -2.22
N ASN A 197 -10.23 -24.76 -1.63
CA ASN A 197 -9.67 -24.19 -0.40
C ASN A 197 -8.53 -23.24 -0.75
N VAL A 198 -8.80 -21.93 -0.79
CA VAL A 198 -7.86 -20.92 -1.29
C VAL A 198 -6.99 -20.37 -0.15
N SER A 199 -5.69 -20.68 -0.22
CA SER A 199 -4.65 -20.04 0.57
C SER A 199 -4.46 -18.58 0.12
N ILE A 200 -4.52 -17.64 1.06
CA ILE A 200 -4.25 -16.22 0.83
C ILE A 200 -2.86 -15.88 1.36
N ALA A 201 -1.96 -15.38 0.52
CA ALA A 201 -0.61 -15.02 0.94
C ALA A 201 -0.60 -13.71 1.75
N VAL A 202 -0.20 -13.79 3.02
CA VAL A 202 -0.11 -12.67 3.96
C VAL A 202 1.33 -12.49 4.45
N ASP A 203 1.85 -11.28 4.27
CA ASP A 203 3.19 -10.91 4.73
C ASP A 203 3.18 -10.36 6.16
N THR A 204 4.23 -10.70 6.92
CA THR A 204 4.45 -10.29 8.31
C THR A 204 5.95 -10.06 8.55
N GLU A 205 6.29 -9.35 9.63
CA GLU A 205 7.68 -9.15 10.06
C GLU A 205 8.46 -10.47 10.27
N ARG A 206 7.76 -11.58 10.52
CA ARG A 206 8.34 -12.92 10.71
C ARG A 206 8.52 -13.67 9.38
N GLY A 207 7.91 -13.19 8.31
CA GLY A 207 7.89 -13.78 6.97
C GLY A 207 6.48 -13.97 6.41
N LEU A 208 6.42 -14.57 5.22
CA LEU A 208 5.17 -14.91 4.55
C LEU A 208 4.48 -16.10 5.23
N LEU A 209 3.16 -16.01 5.37
CA LEU A 209 2.28 -17.09 5.81
C LEU A 209 1.07 -17.18 4.86
N THR A 210 0.44 -18.34 4.78
CA THR A 210 -0.60 -18.66 3.78
C THR A 210 -1.86 -19.25 4.43
N PRO A 211 -2.59 -18.49 5.27
CA PRO A 211 -3.87 -18.92 5.83
C PRO A 211 -4.89 -19.29 4.75
N VAL A 212 -5.75 -20.26 5.05
CA VAL A 212 -6.67 -20.93 4.11
C VAL A 212 -8.12 -20.47 4.34
N ILE A 213 -8.74 -19.96 3.28
CA ILE A 213 -10.20 -19.81 3.18
C ILE A 213 -10.75 -21.14 2.65
N LYS A 214 -11.56 -21.83 3.47
CA LYS A 214 -12.16 -23.13 3.13
C LYS A 214 -13.47 -22.93 2.36
N ASP A 215 -13.77 -23.80 1.40
CA ASP A 215 -14.94 -23.71 0.50
C ASP A 215 -15.10 -22.31 -0.15
N ALA A 216 -13.99 -21.74 -0.64
CA ALA A 216 -13.94 -20.37 -1.12
C ALA A 216 -14.90 -20.12 -2.30
N ALA A 217 -15.19 -21.13 -3.13
CA ALA A 217 -16.08 -21.01 -4.28
C ALA A 217 -17.58 -21.13 -3.96
N SER A 218 -17.98 -21.08 -2.68
CA SER A 218 -19.36 -20.80 -2.26
C SER A 218 -19.55 -19.36 -1.73
N LEU A 219 -18.45 -18.63 -1.48
CA LEU A 219 -18.48 -17.32 -0.82
C LEU A 219 -18.85 -16.17 -1.76
N ASN A 220 -19.48 -15.14 -1.19
CA ASN A 220 -19.75 -13.84 -1.81
C ASN A 220 -18.69 -12.79 -1.45
N LEU A 221 -18.79 -11.57 -2.01
CA LEU A 221 -17.80 -10.50 -1.81
C LEU A 221 -17.72 -9.99 -0.36
N ALA A 222 -18.84 -9.91 0.36
CA ALA A 222 -18.84 -9.57 1.79
C ALA A 222 -18.07 -10.63 2.61
N GLN A 223 -18.37 -11.91 2.39
CA GLN A 223 -17.71 -13.04 3.04
C GLN A 223 -16.21 -13.06 2.72
N PHE A 224 -15.82 -12.99 1.44
CA PHE A 224 -14.41 -12.87 1.05
C PHE A 224 -13.73 -11.66 1.69
N SER A 225 -14.38 -10.49 1.72
CA SER A 225 -13.79 -9.29 2.33
C SER A 225 -13.60 -9.43 3.83
N GLN A 226 -14.50 -10.12 4.53
CA GLN A 226 -14.41 -10.38 5.97
C GLN A 226 -13.35 -11.45 6.28
N SER A 227 -13.37 -12.59 5.57
CA SER A 227 -12.39 -13.68 5.77
C SER A 227 -10.96 -13.26 5.42
N ILE A 228 -10.76 -12.49 4.34
CA ILE A 228 -9.43 -11.94 4.00
C ILE A 228 -8.95 -10.96 5.08
N ALA A 229 -9.85 -10.16 5.66
CA ALA A 229 -9.51 -9.22 6.73
C ALA A 229 -9.15 -9.92 8.05
N ASP A 230 -10.01 -10.82 8.55
CA ASP A 230 -9.78 -11.61 9.78
C ASP A 230 -8.47 -12.39 9.70
N LEU A 231 -8.28 -13.16 8.61
CA LEU A 231 -7.06 -13.95 8.42
C LEU A 231 -5.83 -13.04 8.30
N ALA A 232 -5.90 -11.91 7.60
CA ALA A 232 -4.77 -10.99 7.49
C ALA A 232 -4.39 -10.33 8.82
N GLU A 233 -5.36 -9.93 9.64
CA GLU A 233 -5.14 -9.38 10.97
C GLU A 233 -4.57 -10.45 11.92
N ARG A 234 -5.24 -11.60 12.03
CA ARG A 234 -4.81 -12.70 12.91
C ARG A 234 -3.48 -13.31 12.49
N THR A 235 -3.11 -13.28 11.22
CA THR A 235 -1.76 -13.67 10.76
C THR A 235 -0.69 -12.71 11.30
N ARG A 236 -0.91 -11.40 11.19
CA ARG A 236 0.01 -10.37 11.73
C ARG A 236 0.11 -10.46 13.26
N ASN A 237 -1.02 -10.67 13.93
CA ASN A 237 -1.12 -10.76 15.38
C ASN A 237 -0.69 -12.13 15.95
N ASN A 238 -0.27 -13.11 15.12
CA ASN A 238 0.07 -14.49 15.53
C ASN A 238 -1.08 -15.20 16.29
N GLN A 239 -2.29 -15.11 15.74
CA GLN A 239 -3.55 -15.65 16.27
C GLN A 239 -4.21 -16.67 15.32
N LEU A 240 -3.48 -17.17 14.32
CA LEU A 240 -3.91 -18.30 13.50
C LEU A 240 -3.86 -19.62 14.30
N LYS A 241 -4.81 -20.50 14.00
CA LYS A 241 -4.85 -21.89 14.47
C LYS A 241 -4.11 -22.80 13.47
N PRO A 242 -3.65 -23.99 13.89
CA PRO A 242 -2.97 -24.93 12.98
C PRO A 242 -3.83 -25.38 11.80
N ASP A 243 -5.16 -25.51 11.99
CA ASP A 243 -6.09 -25.97 10.95
C ASP A 243 -6.42 -24.90 9.89
N GLU A 244 -6.07 -23.63 10.16
CA GLU A 244 -6.19 -22.51 9.22
C GLU A 244 -4.95 -22.37 8.33
N LEU A 245 -3.88 -23.15 8.58
CA LEU A 245 -2.63 -23.19 7.80
C LEU A 245 -2.49 -24.48 6.96
N ALA A 246 -3.55 -25.28 6.87
CA ALA A 246 -3.55 -26.60 6.23
C ALA A 246 -4.81 -26.82 5.37
N GLY A 247 -4.74 -27.75 4.42
CA GLY A 247 -5.86 -28.12 3.55
C GLY A 247 -6.13 -27.17 2.38
N GLY A 248 -5.31 -26.13 2.18
CA GLY A 248 -5.38 -25.27 1.00
C GLY A 248 -4.99 -26.03 -0.27
N THR A 249 -5.82 -25.95 -1.31
CA THR A 249 -5.69 -26.65 -2.60
C THR A 249 -5.11 -25.74 -3.69
N PHE A 250 -5.30 -24.43 -3.56
CA PHE A 250 -4.82 -23.40 -4.47
C PHE A 250 -4.30 -22.19 -3.67
N THR A 251 -3.33 -21.43 -4.19
CA THR A 251 -2.86 -20.19 -3.55
C THR A 251 -3.12 -18.96 -4.41
N LEU A 252 -3.50 -17.86 -3.75
CA LEU A 252 -3.69 -16.54 -4.33
C LEU A 252 -2.78 -15.53 -3.60
N THR A 253 -1.93 -14.83 -4.35
CA THR A 253 -0.92 -13.88 -3.84
C THR A 253 -1.01 -12.52 -4.53
N ASN A 254 -0.66 -11.45 -3.83
CA ASN A 254 -0.83 -10.07 -4.29
C ASN A 254 0.44 -9.22 -4.05
N THR A 255 1.37 -9.29 -5.00
CA THR A 255 2.54 -8.40 -5.08
C THR A 255 2.19 -7.00 -5.57
N GLY A 256 1.06 -6.85 -6.28
CA GLY A 256 0.51 -5.58 -6.74
C GLY A 256 0.26 -4.54 -5.65
N SER A 257 -0.02 -5.00 -4.43
CA SER A 257 -0.10 -4.16 -3.22
C SER A 257 1.17 -3.33 -2.92
N ARG A 258 2.31 -3.68 -3.54
CA ARG A 258 3.60 -2.95 -3.46
C ARG A 258 4.07 -2.39 -4.81
N GLY A 259 3.21 -2.35 -5.82
CA GLY A 259 3.53 -1.78 -7.13
C GLY A 259 4.19 -2.73 -8.14
N ALA A 260 4.32 -4.02 -7.84
CA ALA A 260 4.79 -5.00 -8.83
C ALA A 260 3.78 -5.14 -9.98
N LEU A 261 4.24 -5.08 -11.23
CA LEU A 261 3.39 -5.31 -12.41
C LEU A 261 2.85 -6.74 -12.44
N PHE A 262 3.71 -7.71 -12.18
CA PHE A 262 3.42 -9.11 -11.85
C PHE A 262 4.67 -9.73 -11.23
N ASP A 263 4.53 -10.93 -10.68
CA ASP A 263 5.63 -11.82 -10.28
C ASP A 263 5.46 -13.20 -10.92
N THR A 264 6.49 -14.04 -10.82
CA THR A 264 6.42 -15.48 -11.14
C THR A 264 6.37 -16.26 -9.82
N PRO A 265 5.18 -16.39 -9.19
CA PRO A 265 5.06 -16.98 -7.87
C PRO A 265 5.48 -18.45 -7.87
N VAL A 266 6.18 -18.90 -6.82
CA VAL A 266 6.60 -20.30 -6.67
C VAL A 266 5.44 -21.13 -6.16
N VAL A 267 5.07 -22.19 -6.87
CA VAL A 267 4.09 -23.20 -6.39
C VAL A 267 4.68 -23.92 -5.18
N PHE A 268 3.90 -24.14 -4.12
CA PHE A 268 4.30 -24.94 -2.96
C PHE A 268 3.49 -26.23 -2.86
N LEU A 269 4.18 -27.37 -2.87
CA LEU A 269 3.58 -28.70 -2.69
C LEU A 269 2.76 -28.81 -1.39
N PRO A 270 1.61 -29.52 -1.39
CA PRO A 270 1.14 -30.42 -2.45
C PRO A 270 0.35 -29.74 -3.59
N GLN A 271 0.06 -28.43 -3.49
CA GLN A 271 -0.71 -27.70 -4.50
C GLN A 271 -0.01 -27.73 -5.86
N SER A 272 -0.79 -27.76 -6.94
CA SER A 272 -0.25 -27.75 -8.32
C SER A 272 -0.29 -26.38 -9.00
N ALA A 273 -0.91 -25.34 -8.42
CA ALA A 273 -0.94 -24.00 -9.00
C ALA A 273 -1.05 -22.84 -7.97
N ILE A 274 -0.58 -21.66 -8.36
CA ILE A 274 -0.65 -20.40 -7.60
C ILE A 274 -0.88 -19.20 -8.55
N LEU A 275 -1.80 -18.31 -8.19
CA LEU A 275 -2.12 -17.10 -8.95
C LEU A 275 -1.57 -15.84 -8.27
N GLY A 276 -0.71 -15.11 -8.98
CA GLY A 276 -0.22 -13.78 -8.60
C GLY A 276 -1.06 -12.67 -9.24
N THR A 277 -1.49 -11.70 -8.43
CA THR A 277 -2.19 -10.48 -8.89
C THR A 277 -1.26 -9.28 -8.85
N GLY A 278 -1.03 -8.66 -10.02
CA GLY A 278 -0.26 -7.44 -10.18
C GLY A 278 -0.92 -6.18 -9.63
N ILE A 279 -0.23 -5.04 -9.74
CA ILE A 279 -0.83 -3.73 -9.45
C ILE A 279 -1.90 -3.43 -10.50
N VAL A 280 -3.09 -3.05 -10.05
CA VAL A 280 -4.09 -2.46 -10.94
C VAL A 280 -3.81 -0.97 -11.10
N THR A 281 -3.45 -0.57 -12.32
CA THR A 281 -3.00 0.77 -12.67
C THR A 281 -3.82 1.37 -13.82
N LYS A 282 -3.90 2.70 -13.88
CA LYS A 282 -4.61 3.43 -14.94
C LYS A 282 -3.63 3.80 -16.06
N ARG A 283 -3.98 3.42 -17.30
CA ARG A 283 -3.22 3.79 -18.51
C ARG A 283 -4.18 4.04 -19.70
N PRO A 284 -3.77 4.77 -20.74
CA PRO A 284 -4.51 4.84 -21.99
C PRO A 284 -4.57 3.47 -22.67
N ALA A 285 -5.69 3.15 -23.32
CA ALA A 285 -5.82 2.04 -24.25
C ALA A 285 -6.85 2.34 -25.34
N VAL A 286 -6.74 1.66 -26.48
CA VAL A 286 -7.75 1.69 -27.53
C VAL A 286 -8.96 0.87 -27.09
N VAL A 287 -10.15 1.47 -27.22
CA VAL A 287 -11.45 0.86 -27.01
C VAL A 287 -12.35 1.11 -28.22
N LYS A 288 -13.46 0.39 -28.33
CA LYS A 288 -14.48 0.68 -29.34
C LYS A 288 -15.63 1.47 -28.74
N VAL A 289 -16.00 2.57 -29.40
CA VAL A 289 -17.17 3.41 -29.10
C VAL A 289 -17.92 3.60 -30.42
N ASP A 290 -19.20 3.22 -30.44
CA ASP A 290 -20.07 3.27 -31.65
C ASP A 290 -19.45 2.63 -32.90
N GLY A 291 -18.69 1.54 -32.69
CA GLY A 291 -17.96 0.79 -33.71
C GLY A 291 -16.60 1.39 -34.11
N GLN A 292 -16.32 2.65 -33.76
CA GLN A 292 -15.07 3.35 -34.04
C GLN A 292 -14.02 3.12 -32.95
N GLU A 293 -12.75 3.29 -33.29
CA GLU A 293 -11.64 3.24 -32.31
C GLU A 293 -11.48 4.58 -31.59
N ALA A 294 -11.37 4.53 -30.26
CA ALA A 294 -11.17 5.68 -29.40
C ALA A 294 -10.14 5.36 -28.30
N ILE A 295 -9.42 6.37 -27.82
CA ILE A 295 -8.49 6.21 -26.69
C ILE A 295 -9.24 6.54 -25.39
N ALA A 296 -9.23 5.61 -24.44
CA ALA A 296 -9.82 5.80 -23.11
C ALA A 296 -8.81 5.49 -22.00
N ILE A 297 -8.99 6.09 -20.83
CA ILE A 297 -8.25 5.70 -19.61
C ILE A 297 -8.92 4.44 -19.05
N ARG A 298 -8.14 3.36 -18.92
CA ARG A 298 -8.60 2.05 -18.45
C ARG A 298 -7.74 1.57 -17.28
N SER A 299 -8.33 0.81 -16.38
CA SER A 299 -7.66 0.19 -15.23
C SER A 299 -7.29 -1.24 -15.57
N PHE A 300 -6.00 -1.55 -15.65
CA PHE A 300 -5.51 -2.89 -16.02
C PHE A 300 -4.75 -3.55 -14.88
N VAL A 301 -4.83 -4.87 -14.79
CA VAL A 301 -4.01 -5.73 -13.93
C VAL A 301 -3.40 -6.86 -14.75
N TYR A 302 -2.22 -7.35 -14.35
CA TYR A 302 -1.69 -8.63 -14.85
C TYR A 302 -2.02 -9.75 -13.86
N LEU A 303 -2.45 -10.90 -14.40
CA LEU A 303 -2.67 -12.13 -13.67
C LEU A 303 -1.64 -13.16 -14.12
N ALA A 304 -0.82 -13.65 -13.18
CA ALA A 304 0.26 -14.60 -13.44
C ALA A 304 -0.03 -15.93 -12.73
N LEU A 305 -0.42 -16.96 -13.48
CA LEU A 305 -0.59 -18.31 -12.95
C LEU A 305 0.73 -19.08 -13.10
N SER A 306 1.34 -19.48 -11.99
CA SER A 306 2.38 -20.51 -12.00
C SER A 306 1.78 -21.87 -11.69
N TYR A 307 2.21 -22.92 -12.38
CA TYR A 307 1.65 -24.26 -12.27
C TYR A 307 2.68 -25.36 -12.56
N ASP A 308 2.41 -26.56 -12.04
CA ASP A 308 3.22 -27.75 -12.30
C ASP A 308 2.85 -28.38 -13.65
N HIS A 309 3.71 -28.18 -14.65
CA HIS A 309 3.50 -28.66 -16.02
C HIS A 309 3.59 -30.19 -16.16
N ARG A 310 3.88 -30.93 -15.08
CA ARG A 310 3.73 -32.40 -15.06
C ARG A 310 2.28 -32.85 -15.26
N ILE A 311 1.30 -32.03 -14.88
CA ILE A 311 -0.14 -32.37 -14.96
C ILE A 311 -1.05 -31.25 -15.50
N ILE A 312 -0.59 -30.00 -15.48
CA ILE A 312 -1.32 -28.85 -16.03
C ILE A 312 -0.66 -28.40 -17.34
N ASP A 313 -1.32 -28.66 -18.47
CA ASP A 313 -0.88 -28.16 -19.77
C ASP A 313 -1.09 -26.65 -19.89
N GLY A 314 -0.26 -25.96 -20.69
CA GLY A 314 -0.46 -24.55 -21.02
C GLY A 314 -1.83 -24.23 -21.63
N ALA A 315 -2.50 -25.22 -22.26
CA ALA A 315 -3.88 -25.08 -22.72
C ALA A 315 -4.90 -25.01 -21.57
N ASP A 316 -4.69 -25.75 -20.48
CA ASP A 316 -5.57 -25.73 -19.30
C ASP A 316 -5.33 -24.50 -18.43
N ALA A 317 -4.06 -24.11 -18.24
CA ALA A 317 -3.70 -22.83 -17.63
C ALA A 317 -4.29 -21.63 -18.40
N SER A 318 -4.24 -21.66 -19.74
CA SER A 318 -4.82 -20.63 -20.61
C SER A 318 -6.34 -20.56 -20.48
N ARG A 319 -7.05 -21.70 -20.51
CA ARG A 319 -8.51 -21.76 -20.31
C ARG A 319 -8.93 -21.14 -18.97
N TYR A 320 -8.24 -21.50 -17.89
CA TYR A 320 -8.48 -20.93 -16.56
C TYR A 320 -8.23 -19.42 -16.50
N LEU A 321 -7.08 -18.95 -17.01
CA LEU A 321 -6.77 -17.51 -17.04
C LEU A 321 -7.77 -16.72 -17.89
N VAL A 322 -8.27 -17.30 -18.99
CA VAL A 322 -9.33 -16.70 -19.82
C VAL A 322 -10.67 -16.67 -19.07
N ALA A 323 -11.03 -17.71 -18.30
CA ALA A 323 -12.24 -17.71 -17.48
C ALA A 323 -12.19 -16.59 -16.41
N VAL A 324 -11.08 -16.49 -15.66
CA VAL A 324 -10.89 -15.44 -14.65
C VAL A 324 -10.87 -14.04 -15.29
N LYS A 325 -10.18 -13.88 -16.43
CA LYS A 325 -10.17 -12.63 -17.22
C LYS A 325 -11.58 -12.22 -17.63
N ASN A 326 -12.33 -13.11 -18.27
CA ASN A 326 -13.68 -12.84 -18.74
C ASN A 326 -14.62 -12.46 -17.59
N ARG A 327 -14.53 -13.18 -16.46
CA ARG A 327 -15.34 -12.91 -15.26
C ARG A 327 -15.08 -11.51 -14.67
N LEU A 328 -13.83 -11.06 -14.67
CA LEU A 328 -13.45 -9.71 -14.23
C LEU A 328 -13.83 -8.64 -15.27
N GLU A 329 -13.66 -8.92 -16.57
CA GLU A 329 -13.99 -8.01 -17.68
C GLU A 329 -15.49 -7.89 -17.95
N GLU A 330 -16.32 -8.84 -17.49
CA GLU A 330 -17.78 -8.71 -17.43
C GLU A 330 -18.17 -7.59 -16.47
N GLY A 331 -17.53 -7.53 -15.29
CA GLY A 331 -17.77 -6.53 -14.24
C GLY A 331 -19.08 -6.71 -13.45
N ASN A 332 -19.82 -7.78 -13.71
CA ASN A 332 -21.14 -8.06 -13.15
C ASN A 332 -21.02 -8.69 -11.75
N PHE A 333 -20.83 -7.85 -10.73
CA PHE A 333 -20.63 -8.29 -9.34
C PHE A 333 -21.77 -7.89 -8.39
N ALA A 334 -22.83 -7.26 -8.88
CA ALA A 334 -24.00 -6.90 -8.06
C ALA A 334 -24.67 -8.11 -7.38
N PRO A 335 -24.87 -9.27 -8.05
CA PRO A 335 -25.43 -10.46 -7.39
C PRO A 335 -24.52 -11.06 -6.30
N ASN A 336 -23.23 -10.71 -6.31
CA ASN A 336 -22.21 -11.23 -5.40
C ASN A 336 -21.93 -10.30 -4.22
N LEU A 337 -22.66 -9.18 -4.03
CA LEU A 337 -22.39 -8.24 -2.94
C LEU A 337 -22.50 -8.87 -1.55
N GLY A 338 -23.51 -9.74 -1.33
CA GLY A 338 -23.70 -10.49 -0.09
C GLY A 338 -24.64 -9.87 0.94
N TYR A 339 -25.45 -8.90 0.54
CA TYR A 339 -26.47 -8.20 1.33
C TYR A 339 -27.57 -7.61 0.42
#